data_AF-A0AAN0SHP8-F1
#
_entry.id   AF-A0AAN0SHP8-F1
#
_cell.length_a   1.000
_cell.length_b   1.000
_cell.length_c   1.000
_cell.angle_alpha   90.00
_cell.angle_beta   90.00
_cell.angle_gamma   90.00
#
_symmetry.space_group_name_H-M   'P 1'
#
loop_
_entity.id
_entity.type
_entity.pdbx_description
1 polymer ?
#
loop_
_entity_poly.entity_id
_entity_poly.type
_entity_poly.pdbx_seq_one_letter_code
_entity_poly.pdbx_strand_id
1 'polypeptide(L)'
;MTMNRQLKSGYQGYFVTVVLEQTVHAVGLGFTDTLYRYVVAKDEIGAEQIAVDFYQEQKLEVKITQAVRSVMNVLSNIFPEQVLGFDEGTVAC
;
A
#
# COMPACT_ATOMS: atom_id res chain seq x y z
N MET A 1 -9.60 16.04 -12.84
CA MET A 1 -10.93 16.06 -12.21
C MET A 1 -10.77 15.46 -10.82
N THR A 2 -11.00 16.23 -9.76
CA THR A 2 -11.00 15.69 -8.40
C THR A 2 -12.32 14.92 -8.23
N MET A 3 -12.29 13.59 -8.37
CA MET A 3 -13.46 12.78 -8.02
C MET A 3 -13.64 12.85 -6.50
N ASN A 4 -14.77 13.42 -6.05
CA ASN A 4 -15.18 13.33 -4.65
C ASN A 4 -15.55 11.86 -4.36
N ARG A 5 -14.59 11.11 -3.82
CA ARG A 5 -14.76 9.72 -3.40
C ARG A 5 -14.68 9.68 -1.88
N GLN A 6 -15.64 9.02 -1.24
CA GLN A 6 -15.63 8.76 0.21
C GLN A 6 -15.24 7.32 0.49
N LEU A 7 -14.57 7.08 1.62
CA LEU A 7 -14.32 5.72 2.09
C LEU A 7 -15.64 5.04 2.48
N LYS A 8 -15.80 3.78 2.10
CA LYS A 8 -16.89 2.92 2.56
C LYS A 8 -16.79 2.74 4.08
N SER A 9 -17.94 2.51 4.72
CA SER A 9 -17.98 2.21 6.15
C SER A 9 -17.04 1.04 6.50
N GLY A 10 -16.23 1.23 7.53
CA GLY A 10 -15.24 0.24 7.99
C GLY A 10 -13.92 0.22 7.21
N TYR A 11 -13.79 0.92 6.08
CA TYR A 11 -12.52 1.06 5.36
C TYR A 11 -11.74 2.29 5.83
N GLN A 12 -10.41 2.17 5.78
CA GLN A 12 -9.46 3.18 6.22
C GLN A 12 -8.23 3.18 5.32
N GLY A 13 -7.48 4.29 5.34
CA GLY A 13 -6.18 4.38 4.69
C GLY A 13 -5.07 3.86 5.59
N TYR A 14 -4.15 3.11 5.01
CA TYR A 14 -2.95 2.58 5.64
C TYR A 14 -1.73 2.97 4.82
N PHE A 15 -0.63 3.25 5.50
CA PHE A 15 0.69 3.41 4.92
C PHE A 15 1.50 2.15 5.23
N VAL A 16 1.85 1.42 4.19
CA VAL A 16 2.49 0.10 4.28
C VAL A 16 3.93 0.21 3.84
N THR A 17 4.84 -0.32 4.65
CA THR A 17 6.27 -0.42 4.34
C THR A 17 6.58 -1.81 3.80
N VAL A 18 7.14 -1.87 2.60
CA VAL A 18 7.41 -3.09 1.83
C VAL A 18 8.92 -3.18 1.63
N VAL A 19 9.52 -4.29 2.01
CA VAL A 19 10.95 -4.56 1.81
C VAL A 19 11.08 -5.60 0.70
N LEU A 20 11.83 -5.27 -0.36
CA LEU A 20 12.09 -6.21 -1.46
C LEU A 20 13.16 -7.21 -1.04
N GLU A 21 12.86 -8.50 -1.08
CA GLU A 21 13.83 -9.51 -0.64
C GLU A 21 14.97 -9.75 -1.64
N GLN A 22 14.78 -9.33 -2.89
CA GLN A 22 15.87 -9.31 -3.86
C GLN A 22 17.01 -8.42 -3.38
N THR A 23 18.09 -9.08 -2.97
CA THR A 23 19.28 -8.42 -2.46
C THR A 23 20.23 -8.16 -3.62
N VAL A 24 20.51 -6.88 -3.92
CA VAL A 24 21.61 -6.54 -4.83
C VAL A 24 22.91 -6.60 -4.02
N HIS A 25 23.83 -7.47 -4.44
CA HIS A 25 25.13 -7.59 -3.79
C HIS A 25 26.17 -6.72 -4.51
N ALA A 26 26.77 -5.77 -3.78
CA ALA A 26 27.95 -5.05 -4.24
C ALA A 26 29.04 -5.10 -3.16
N VAL A 27 30.20 -5.68 -3.50
CA VAL A 27 31.39 -5.74 -2.63
C VAL A 27 31.07 -6.25 -1.19
N GLY A 28 30.28 -7.32 -1.09
CA GLY A 28 29.94 -7.93 0.21
C GLY A 28 28.88 -7.20 1.03
N LEU A 29 28.33 -6.09 0.54
CA LEU A 29 27.16 -5.43 1.10
C LEU A 29 25.90 -5.90 0.36
N GLY A 30 24.90 -6.36 1.12
CA GLY A 30 23.57 -6.67 0.59
C GLY A 30 22.68 -5.44 0.74
N PHE A 31 22.15 -4.94 -0.38
CA PHE A 31 21.19 -3.84 -0.40
C PHE A 31 19.79 -4.40 -0.66
N THR A 32 18.85 -4.04 0.21
CA THR A 32 17.43 -4.33 0.04
C THR A 32 16.70 -2.99 -0.13
N ASP A 33 15.88 -2.88 -1.16
CA ASP A 33 15.10 -1.68 -1.39
C ASP A 33 13.84 -1.68 -0.52
N THR A 34 13.51 -0.52 0.04
CA THR A 34 12.27 -0.30 0.79
C THR A 34 11.33 0.57 -0.04
N LEU A 35 10.12 0.06 -0.28
CA LEU A 35 9.04 0.76 -0.95
C LEU A 35 7.96 1.14 0.07
N TYR A 36 7.25 2.21 -0.22
CA TYR A 36 6.12 2.66 0.57
C TYR A 36 4.86 2.69 -0.28
N ARG A 37 3.74 2.24 0.28
CA ARG A 37 2.46 2.21 -0.42
C ARG A 37 1.31 2.67 0.46
N TYR A 38 0.39 3.41 -0.14
CA TYR A 38 -0.91 3.65 0.46
C TYR A 38 -1.88 2.54 0.06
N VAL A 39 -2.61 2.02 1.03
CA VAL A 39 -3.57 0.93 0.86
C VAL A 39 -4.88 1.31 1.56
N VAL A 40 -6.00 1.05 0.91
CA VAL A 40 -7.32 1.15 1.54
C VAL A 40 -7.81 -0.24 1.90
N ALA A 41 -8.02 -0.48 3.19
CA ALA A 41 -8.43 -1.78 3.73
C ALA A 41 -9.33 -1.60 4.97
N LYS A 42 -9.87 -2.70 5.50
CA LYS A 42 -10.70 -2.67 6.72
C LYS A 42 -9.89 -2.68 8.02
N ASP A 43 -8.69 -3.24 7.97
CA ASP A 43 -7.77 -3.37 9.09
C ASP A 43 -6.32 -3.43 8.58
N GLU A 44 -5.37 -3.43 9.51
CA GLU A 44 -3.93 -3.45 9.21
C GLU A 44 -3.53 -4.74 8.48
N ILE A 45 -4.03 -5.89 8.93
CA ILE A 45 -3.71 -7.21 8.34
C ILE A 45 -4.18 -7.27 6.88
N GLY A 46 -5.38 -6.78 6.59
CA GLY A 46 -5.90 -6.68 5.23
C GLY A 46 -5.07 -5.74 4.36
N ALA A 47 -4.58 -4.62 4.91
CA ALA A 47 -3.71 -3.70 4.18
C ALA A 47 -2.36 -4.35 3.82
N GLU A 48 -1.77 -5.11 4.75
CA GLU A 48 -0.55 -5.87 4.51
C GLU A 48 -0.75 -6.94 3.43
N GLN A 49 -1.84 -7.72 3.53
CA GLN A 49 -2.14 -8.78 2.56
C GLN A 49 -2.34 -8.22 1.14
N ILE A 50 -3.10 -7.13 0.98
CA ILE A 50 -3.30 -6.47 -0.32
C ILE A 50 -1.95 -6.03 -0.91
N ALA A 51 -1.03 -5.52 -0.08
CA ALA A 51 0.30 -5.14 -0.55
C ALA A 51 1.13 -6.36 -0.96
N VAL A 52 1.11 -7.46 -0.19
CA VAL A 52 1.78 -8.72 -0.54
C VAL A 52 1.28 -9.22 -1.90
N ASP A 53 -0.03 -9.37 -2.05
CA ASP A 53 -0.65 -9.94 -3.24
C ASP A 53 -0.27 -9.14 -4.49
N PHE A 54 -0.34 -7.81 -4.41
CA PHE A 54 0.03 -6.92 -5.51
C PHE A 54 1.48 -7.10 -6.00
N TYR A 55 2.45 -7.27 -5.09
CA TYR A 55 3.85 -7.46 -5.48
C TYR A 55 4.15 -8.90 -5.91
N GLN A 56 3.50 -9.89 -5.29
CA GLN A 56 3.62 -11.28 -5.72
C GLN A 56 3.08 -11.49 -7.14
N GLU A 57 1.99 -10.83 -7.52
CA GLU A 57 1.47 -10.82 -8.90
C GLU A 57 2.50 -10.27 -9.91
N GLN A 58 3.34 -9.33 -9.47
CA GLN A 58 4.45 -8.78 -10.25
C GLN A 58 5.72 -9.63 -10.20
N LYS A 59 5.66 -10.81 -9.56
CA LYS A 59 6.79 -11.73 -9.36
C LYS A 59 7.92 -11.13 -8.52
N LEU A 60 7.58 -10.22 -7.60
CA LEU A 60 8.50 -9.65 -6.63
C LEU A 60 8.28 -10.32 -5.27
N GLU A 61 9.34 -10.88 -4.72
CA GLU A 61 9.35 -11.41 -3.36
C GLU A 61 9.54 -10.25 -2.39
N VAL A 62 8.60 -10.11 -1.46
CA VAL A 62 8.55 -8.98 -0.53
C VAL A 62 8.26 -9.43 0.88
N LYS A 63 8.79 -8.66 1.83
CA LYS A 63 8.42 -8.72 3.23
C LYS A 63 7.72 -7.43 3.62
N ILE A 64 6.49 -7.54 4.11
CA ILE A 64 5.81 -6.38 4.72
C ILE A 64 6.28 -6.26 6.16
N THR A 65 6.75 -5.07 6.53
CA THR A 65 7.26 -4.85 7.89
C THR A 65 6.18 -4.31 8.82
N GLN A 66 5.32 -3.43 8.29
CA GLN A 66 4.24 -2.81 9.07
C GLN A 66 3.26 -2.07 8.16
N ALA A 67 1.96 -2.23 8.43
CA ALA A 67 0.92 -1.27 8.05
C ALA A 67 0.63 -0.31 9.23
N VAL A 68 0.65 0.99 8.96
CA VAL A 68 0.27 2.02 9.94
C VAL A 68 -0.93 2.78 9.44
N ARG A 69 -1.96 2.92 10.29
CA ARG A 69 -3.13 3.74 9.95
C ARG A 69 -2.69 5.15 9.55
N SER A 70 -3.10 5.57 8.36
CA SER A 70 -2.79 6.89 7.82
C SER A 70 -3.96 7.86 8.03
N VAL A 71 -3.65 9.16 8.05
CA VAL A 71 -4.67 10.20 8.16
C VAL A 71 -5.36 10.35 6.80
N MET A 72 -6.69 10.26 6.77
CA MET A 72 -7.50 10.30 5.54
C MET A 72 -7.19 11.49 4.61
N ASN A 73 -6.79 12.64 5.15
CA ASN A 73 -6.45 13.86 4.41
C ASN A 73 -5.28 13.66 3.42
N VAL A 74 -4.49 12.61 3.63
CA VAL A 74 -3.39 12.24 2.73
C VAL A 74 -3.94 11.58 1.47
N LEU A 75 -4.97 10.73 1.58
CA LEU A 75 -5.59 10.05 0.44
C LEU A 75 -6.24 11.01 -0.56
N SER A 76 -6.76 12.15 -0.08
CA SER A 76 -7.36 13.19 -0.93
C SER A 76 -6.34 13.95 -1.79
N ASN A 77 -5.04 13.82 -1.50
CA ASN A 77 -3.95 14.46 -2.26
C ASN A 77 -3.09 13.46 -3.06
N ILE A 78 -3.48 12.19 -3.07
CA ILE A 78 -2.78 11.13 -3.81
C ILE A 78 -3.61 10.74 -5.03
N PHE A 79 -2.92 10.42 -6.11
CA PHE A 79 -3.51 9.84 -7.31
C PHE A 79 -4.18 8.49 -6.98
N PRO A 80 -5.51 8.33 -7.17
CA PRO A 80 -6.23 7.10 -6.87
C PRO A 80 -5.58 5.83 -7.44
N GLU A 81 -5.04 5.91 -8.65
CA GLU A 81 -4.34 4.83 -9.34
C GLU A 81 -3.06 4.36 -8.64
N GLN A 82 -2.52 5.14 -7.70
CA GLN A 82 -1.34 4.78 -6.91
C GLN A 82 -1.70 4.10 -5.58
N VAL A 83 -2.97 4.13 -5.17
CA VAL A 83 -3.48 3.59 -3.91
C VAL A 83 -4.09 2.21 -4.13
N LEU A 84 -3.56 1.19 -3.46
CA LEU A 84 -4.09 -0.17 -3.57
C LEU A 84 -5.43 -0.28 -2.85
N GLY A 85 -6.37 -1.06 -3.40
CA GLY A 85 -7.71 -1.23 -2.81
C GLY A 85 -8.61 0.00 -2.88
N PHE A 86 -8.21 1.07 -3.60
CA PHE A 86 -8.97 2.33 -3.64
C PHE A 86 -10.39 2.16 -4.18
N ASP A 87 -10.57 1.51 -5.32
CA ASP A 87 -11.90 1.33 -5.92
C ASP A 87 -12.80 0.42 -5.07
N GLU A 88 -12.22 -0.59 -4.40
CA GLU A 88 -12.96 -1.47 -3.52
C GLU A 88 -13.39 -0.73 -2.24
N GLY A 89 -12.52 0.10 -1.68
CA GLY A 89 -12.73 0.77 -0.41
C GLY A 89 -13.43 2.14 -0.51
N THR A 90 -13.71 2.64 -1.72
CA THR A 90 -14.35 3.95 -1.92
C THR A 90 -15.67 3.89 -2.66
N VAL A 91 -16.49 4.92 -2.49
CA VAL A 91 -17.74 5.16 -3.23
C VAL A 91 -17.73 6.57 -3.81
N ALA A 92 -18.35 6.74 -4.98
CA ALA A 92 -18.58 8.06 -5.54
C ALA A 92 -19.58 8.82 -4.65
N CYS A 93 -19.30 10.09 -4.41
CA CYS A 93 -20.22 11.03 -3.78
C CYS A 93 -21.13 11.70 -4.79
#